data_AF-A0A2A2M5R1-F1
#
_entry.id   AF-A0A2A2M5R1-F1
#
_cell.length_a   1.000
_cell.length_b   1.000
_cell.length_c   1.000
_cell.angle_alpha   90.00
_cell.angle_beta   90.00
_cell.angle_gamma   90.00
#
_symmetry.space_group_name_H-M   'P 1'
#
loop_
_entity.id
_entity.type
_entity.pdbx_description
1 polymer ?
#
loop_
_entity_poly.entity_id
_entity_poly.type
_entity_poly.pdbx_seq_one_letter_code
_entity_poly.pdbx_strand_id
1 'polypeptide(L)' 'MDQLLDDPFYQQFVIYVHPRGIRPIGYHVARLLDRNPRTPFSIDLAVHNLHTTLYRRWREAQLRHCAATGRPGSLTLDPK' A
#
# COMPACT_ATOMS: atom_id res chain seq x y z
N MET A 1 -4.44 1.50 -14.59
CA MET A 1 -4.04 0.77 -13.36
C MET A 1 -2.73 1.33 -12.82
N ASP A 2 -1.72 1.52 -13.67
CA ASP A 2 -0.41 2.07 -13.28
C ASP A 2 -0.50 3.41 -12.54
N GLN A 3 -1.29 4.36 -13.05
CA GLN A 3 -1.49 5.66 -12.41
C GLN A 3 -2.12 5.61 -11.00
N LEU A 4 -2.87 4.54 -10.67
CA LEU A 4 -3.40 4.35 -9.31
C LEU A 4 -2.31 3.86 -8.36
N LEU A 5 -1.41 2.99 -8.85
CA LEU A 5 -0.30 2.45 -8.07
C LEU A 5 0.82 3.48 -7.85
N ASP A 6 0.77 4.60 -8.57
CA ASP A 6 1.64 5.75 -8.35
C ASP A 6 1.26 6.59 -7.12
N ASP A 7 0.07 6.38 -6.53
CA ASP A 7 -0.28 7.08 -5.29
C ASP A 7 0.68 6.65 -4.15
N PRO A 8 1.23 7.62 -3.39
CA PRO A 8 2.20 7.37 -2.33
C PRO A 8 1.78 6.32 -1.32
N PHE A 9 0.47 6.17 -1.05
CA PHE A 9 -0.03 5.11 -0.17
C PHE A 9 0.34 3.72 -0.68
N TYR A 10 0.19 3.44 -1.98
CA TYR A 10 0.49 2.12 -2.54
C TYR A 10 1.99 1.80 -2.57
N GLN A 11 2.85 2.82 -2.55
CA GLN A 11 4.29 2.67 -2.56
C GLN A 11 4.91 2.64 -1.15
N GLN A 12 4.35 3.41 -0.22
CA GLN A 12 4.99 3.69 1.08
C GLN A 12 4.33 2.96 2.24
N PHE A 13 3.07 2.51 2.11
CA PHE A 13 2.45 1.69 3.15
C PHE A 13 2.89 0.24 3.00
N VAL A 14 3.87 -0.18 3.79
CA VAL A 14 4.40 -1.55 3.78
C VAL A 14 3.67 -2.44 4.79
N ILE A 15 3.40 -3.68 4.38
CA ILE A 15 2.83 -4.71 5.26
C ILE A 15 3.70 -5.96 5.24
N TYR A 16 3.79 -6.64 6.37
CA TYR A 16 4.35 -7.99 6.44
C TYR A 16 3.27 -9.00 6.07
N VAL A 17 3.53 -9.81 5.05
CA VAL A 17 2.67 -10.93 4.68
C VAL A 17 3.53 -12.18 4.58
N HIS A 18 3.32 -13.15 5.46
CA HIS A 18 3.98 -14.45 5.32
C HIS A 18 3.40 -15.19 4.09
N PRO A 19 4.21 -15.85 3.23
CA PRO A 19 5.68 -15.97 3.23
C PRO A 19 6.41 -14.90 2.38
N ARG A 20 5.73 -13.84 1.94
CA ARG A 20 6.22 -12.83 1.00
C ARG A 20 7.11 -11.74 1.61
N GLY A 21 7.22 -11.70 2.94
CA GLY A 21 8.01 -10.70 3.67
C GLY A 21 7.31 -9.34 3.72
N ILE A 22 8.09 -8.29 4.00
CA ILE A 22 7.61 -6.90 4.03
C ILE A 22 7.65 -6.34 2.61
N ARG A 23 6.49 -5.91 2.09
CA ARG A 23 6.37 -5.29 0.76
C ARG A 23 5.35 -4.15 0.78
N PRO A 24 5.41 -3.21 -0.18
CA PRO A 24 4.37 -2.19 -0.34
C PRO A 24 3.00 -2.80 -0.58
N ILE A 25 1.94 -2.17 -0.08
CA ILE A 25 0.57 -2.62 -0.29
C ILE A 25 0.21 -2.68 -1.78
N GLY A 26 0.76 -1.77 -2.60
CA GLY A 26 0.62 -1.79 -4.06
C GLY A 26 1.10 -3.09 -4.70
N TYR A 27 2.17 -3.70 -4.18
CA TYR A 27 2.67 -5.00 -4.65
C TYR A 27 1.67 -6.15 -4.37
N HIS A 28 0.99 -6.09 -3.23
CA HIS A 28 -0.02 -7.08 -2.87
C HIS A 28 -1.32 -6.87 -3.65
N VAL A 29 -1.75 -5.61 -3.80
CA VAL A 29 -2.91 -5.23 -4.62
C VAL A 29 -2.67 -5.64 -6.06
N ALA A 30 -1.50 -5.35 -6.64
CA ALA A 30 -1.14 -5.80 -7.96
C ALA A 30 -1.29 -7.32 -8.07
N ARG A 31 -0.75 -8.14 -7.15
CA ARG A 31 -0.93 -9.61 -7.24
C ARG A 31 -2.39 -10.07 -7.11
N LEU A 32 -3.22 -9.37 -6.33
CA LEU A 32 -4.65 -9.71 -6.25
C LEU A 32 -5.36 -9.45 -7.59
N LEU A 33 -4.99 -8.36 -8.26
CA LEU A 33 -5.56 -7.94 -9.55
C LEU A 33 -4.89 -8.66 -10.74
N ASP A 34 -3.63 -9.07 -10.58
CA ASP A 34 -2.73 -9.52 -11.63
C ASP A 34 -2.69 -11.05 -11.70
N ARG A 35 -3.56 -11.53 -12.59
CA ARG A 35 -3.20 -12.49 -13.66
C ARG A 35 -2.69 -13.84 -13.20
N ASN A 36 -3.55 -14.60 -12.55
CA ASN A 36 -3.51 -16.05 -12.77
C ASN A 36 -4.37 -16.40 -14.00
N PRO A 37 -3.79 -16.76 -15.16
CA PRO A 37 -4.55 -17.11 -16.36
C PRO A 37 -5.42 -18.37 -16.18
N ARG A 38 -5.29 -19.08 -15.04
CA ARG A 38 -6.08 -20.27 -14.70
C ARG A 38 -7.28 -20.00 -13.79
N THR A 39 -7.50 -18.76 -13.33
CA THR A 39 -8.69 -18.40 -12.54
C THR A 39 -9.70 -17.64 -13.41
N PRO A 40 -10.94 -18.13 -13.57
CA PRO A 40 -11.96 -17.52 -14.44
C PRO A 40 -12.64 -16.29 -13.83
N PHE A 41 -12.11 -15.72 -12.76
CA PHE A 41 -12.68 -14.55 -12.08
C PHE A 41 -11.66 -13.41 -12.08
N SER A 42 -12.09 -12.21 -12.47
CA SER A 42 -11.33 -10.97 -12.29
C SER A 42 -11.63 -10.40 -10.92
N ILE A 43 -10.59 -9.94 -10.22
CA ILE A 43 -10.76 -9.10 -9.03
C ILE A 43 -10.56 -7.68 -9.51
N ASP A 44 -11.57 -6.83 -9.29
CA ASP A 44 -11.51 -5.42 -9.64
C ASP A 44 -11.46 -4.57 -8.37
N LEU A 45 -10.57 -3.58 -8.36
CA LEU A 45 -10.49 -2.61 -7.28
C LEU A 45 -11.56 -1.54 -7.50
N ALA A 46 -12.63 -1.59 -6.71
CA ALA A 46 -13.70 -0.59 -6.72
C ALA A 46 -13.74 0.17 -5.39
N VAL A 47 -14.23 1.41 -5.42
CA VAL A 47 -14.30 2.29 -4.23
C VAL A 47 -15.03 1.64 -3.06
N HIS A 48 -16.11 0.89 -3.33
CA HIS A 48 -16.89 0.20 -2.31
C HIS A 48 -16.14 -0.97 -1.64
N ASN A 49 -15.10 -1.51 -2.31
CA ASN A 49 -14.23 -2.57 -1.77
C ASN A 49 -12.95 -2.01 -1.12
N LEU A 50 -12.74 -0.69 -1.21
CA LEU A 50 -11.56 -0.04 -0.67
C LEU A 50 -11.84 0.45 0.75
N HIS A 51 -11.47 -0.36 1.74
CA HIS A 51 -11.59 0.04 3.13
C HIS A 51 -10.59 1.15 3.46
N THR A 52 -11.07 2.40 3.53
CA THR A 52 -10.21 3.60 3.65
C THR A 52 -9.50 3.74 5.00
N THR A 53 -9.73 2.85 5.96
CA THR A 53 -9.09 2.95 7.29
C THR A 53 -7.58 2.80 7.22
N LEU A 54 -7.04 1.97 6.32
CA LEU A 54 -5.59 1.85 6.13
C LEU A 54 -4.98 3.15 5.62
N TYR A 55 -5.61 3.77 4.61
CA TYR A 55 -5.21 5.07 4.10
C TYR A 55 -5.27 6.15 5.19
N ARG A 56 -6.35 6.21 5.98
CA ARG A 56 -6.49 7.17 7.08
C ARG A 56 -5.39 7.00 8.12
N ARG A 57 -5.13 5.77 8.56
CA ARG A 57 -4.08 5.45 9.53
C ARG A 57 -2.68 5.81 9.01
N TRP A 58 -2.40 5.52 7.74
CA TRP A 58 -1.15 5.91 7.09
C TRP A 58 -0.99 7.43 7.06
N ARG A 59 -2.03 8.15 6.62
CA ARG A 59 -2.02 9.62 6.56
C ARG A 59 -1.82 10.25 7.93
N GLU A 60 -2.50 9.75 8.96
CA GLU A 60 -2.32 10.21 10.36
C GLU A 60 -0.91 9.95 10.87
N ALA A 61 -0.29 8.81 10.50
CA ALA A 61 1.10 8.53 10.84
C ALA A 61 2.06 9.51 10.14
N GLN A 62 1.85 9.79 8.85
CA GLN A 62 2.62 10.76 8.09
C GLN A 62 2.52 12.17 8.69
N LEU A 63 1.32 12.62 9.03
CA LEU A 63 1.11 13.91 9.68
C LEU A 63 1.81 14.00 11.04
N ARG A 64 1.76 12.94 11.85
CA ARG A 64 2.50 12.89 13.13
C ARG A 64 4.01 12.94 12.92
N HIS A 65 4.53 12.25 11.91
CA HIS A 65 5.96 12.27 11.61
C HIS A 65 6.42 13.65 11.10
N CYS A 66 5.64 14.29 10.23
CA CYS A 66 5.87 15.68 9.80
C CYS A 66 5.90 16.64 10.99
N ALA A 67 4.93 16.53 11.90
CA ALA A 67 4.88 17.37 13.09
C ALA A 67 6.12 17.20 13.99
N ALA A 68 6.70 15.99 14.03
CA ALA A 68 7.87 15.69 14.85
C ALA A 68 9.21 16.08 14.19
N THR A 69 9.33 15.95 12.86
CA THR A 69 10.61 16.02 12.15
C THR A 69 10.70 17.13 11.10
N GLY A 70 9.59 17.78 10.77
CA GLY A 70 9.49 18.76 9.68
C GLY A 70 9.54 18.14 8.28
N ARG A 71 9.54 16.80 8.15
CA ARG A 71 9.57 16.07 6.87
C ARG A 71 8.51 14.97 6.86
N PRO A 72 7.97 14.58 5.69
CA PRO A 72 7.17 13.36 5.58
C PRO A 72 8.01 12.15 5.97
N GLY A 73 7.38 11.19 6.64
CA GLY A 73 8.06 9.98 7.09
C GLY A 73 8.46 9.11 5.91
N SER A 74 9.76 8.93 5.72
CA SER A 74 10.27 7.89 4.85
C SER A 74 10.04 6.52 5.50
N LEU A 75 9.36 5.61 4.79
CA LEU A 75 9.09 4.25 5.27
C LEU A 75 9.85 3.19 4.47
N THR A 76 10.78 3.58 3.60
CA THR A 76 11.74 2.64 3.03
C THR A 76 12.78 2.33 4.09
N LEU A 77 12.53 1.28 4.89
CA LEU A 77 13.51 0.58 5.72
C LEU A 77 14.56 1.54 6.32
N ASP A 78 14.25 2.21 7.42
CA ASP A 78 15.34 2.79 8.22
C ASP A 78 16.33 1.64 8.54
N PRO A 79 17.59 1.72 8.08
CA PRO A 79 18.61 0.81 8.55
C PRO A 79 18.85 1.13 10.02
N LYS A 80 18.87 0.07 10.82
CA LYS A 80 19.30 0.11 12.21
C LYS A 80 20.74 0.58 12.33
#